data_AF-A0A954P5P0-F1
#
_entry.id   AF-A0A954P5P0-F1
#
_cell.length_a   1.000
_cell.length_b   1.000
_cell.length_c   1.000
_cell.angle_alpha   90.00
_cell.angle_beta   90.00
_cell.angle_gamma   90.00
#
_symmetry.space_group_name_H-M   'P 1'
#
loop_
_entity.id
_entity.type
_entity.pdbx_description
1 polymer ?
#
loop_
_entity_poly.entity_id
_entity_poly.type
_entity_poly.pdbx_seq_one_letter_code
_entity_poly.pdbx_strand_id
1 'polypeptide(L)'
;MTAENPRLERDRQMIVEARARGTGAKMWAYTRLSGPGWLQSAITLGGGSLAGGLYLGVLGGYGLMWLQPLAMILCVIMLSAIGYVTLSTQERPFRAINQHISPVLGWGWAIASLMANLVWCMPQFALGTAALRQNLAPGVFGPEAM
;
A
#
# COMPACT_ATOMS: atom_id res chain seq x y z
N MET A 1 29.03 16.78 9.72
CA MET A 1 28.26 17.73 8.91
C MET A 1 27.46 16.92 7.90
N THR A 2 26.22 16.55 8.27
CA THR A 2 25.31 15.77 7.42
C THR A 2 24.87 16.61 6.24
N ALA A 3 25.17 16.17 5.01
CA ALA A 3 24.63 16.79 3.81
C ALA A 3 23.09 16.82 3.91
N GLU A 4 22.53 18.02 4.07
CA GLU A 4 21.07 18.22 4.11
C GLU A 4 20.46 17.64 2.84
N ASN A 5 19.55 16.69 2.99
CA ASN A 5 18.81 16.15 1.86
C ASN A 5 17.86 17.25 1.36
N PRO A 6 18.09 17.86 0.18
CA PRO A 6 17.35 19.04 -0.27
C PRO A 6 15.85 18.76 -0.45
N ARG A 7 15.46 17.49 -0.61
CA ARG A 7 14.05 17.07 -0.64
C ARG A 7 13.40 17.14 0.74
N LEU A 8 14.11 16.68 1.77
CA LEU A 8 13.62 16.70 3.14
C LEU A 8 13.43 18.14 3.64
N GLU A 9 14.36 19.02 3.28
CA GLU A 9 14.28 20.43 3.66
C GLU A 9 13.13 21.16 2.96
N ARG A 10 12.91 20.87 1.67
CA ARG A 10 11.72 21.35 0.95
C ARG A 10 10.41 20.88 1.58
N ASP A 11 10.32 19.61 1.97
CA ASP A 11 9.12 19.04 2.57
C ASP A 11 8.87 19.64 3.98
N ARG A 12 9.93 19.92 4.75
CA ARG A 12 9.84 20.65 6.02
C ARG A 12 9.35 22.08 5.83
N GLN A 13 9.95 22.82 4.90
CA GLN A 13 9.53 24.19 4.58
C GLN A 13 8.06 24.24 4.17
N MET A 14 7.62 23.28 3.35
CA MET A 14 6.20 23.15 2.96
C MET A 14 5.27 22.97 4.17
N ILE A 15 5.65 22.16 5.16
CA ILE A 15 4.85 21.95 6.38
C ILE A 15 4.84 23.22 7.25
N VAL A 16 5.97 23.90 7.39
CA VAL A 16 6.10 25.13 8.21
C VAL A 16 5.27 26.27 7.60
N GLU A 17 5.37 26.48 6.28
CA GLU A 17 4.55 27.46 5.57
C GLU A 17 3.05 27.13 5.67
N ALA A 18 2.69 25.85 5.52
CA ALA A 18 1.32 25.41 5.65
C ALA A 18 0.77 25.61 7.07
N ARG A 19 1.62 25.48 8.11
CA ARG A 19 1.25 25.80 9.49
C ARG A 19 0.97 27.29 9.68
N ALA A 20 1.74 28.15 9.04
CA ALA A 20 1.54 29.61 9.09
C ALA A 20 0.27 30.06 8.34
N ARG A 21 -0.11 29.37 7.25
CA ARG A 21 -1.30 29.68 6.45
C ARG A 21 -2.63 29.13 7.00
N GLY A 22 -2.61 28.42 8.13
CA GLY A 22 -3.80 27.93 8.83
C GLY A 22 -4.13 26.44 8.59
N THR A 23 -5.22 25.98 9.22
CA THR A 23 -5.61 24.55 9.30
C THR A 23 -5.87 23.90 7.93
N GLY A 24 -6.47 24.62 6.99
CA GLY A 24 -6.75 24.11 5.64
C GLY A 24 -5.47 23.85 4.82
N ALA A 25 -4.54 24.80 4.83
CA ALA A 25 -3.24 24.66 4.16
C ALA A 25 -2.42 23.51 4.77
N LYS A 26 -2.46 23.36 6.10
CA LYS A 26 -1.84 22.24 6.82
C LYS A 26 -2.40 20.90 6.34
N MET A 27 -3.73 20.74 6.33
CA MET A 27 -4.37 19.49 5.88
C MET A 27 -3.93 19.15 4.45
N TRP A 28 -3.99 20.12 3.53
CA TRP A 28 -3.57 19.93 2.14
C TRP A 28 -2.11 19.50 2.01
N ALA A 29 -1.20 20.13 2.75
CA ALA A 29 0.22 19.77 2.75
C ALA A 29 0.44 18.32 3.19
N TYR A 30 -0.24 17.88 4.26
CA TYR A 30 -0.19 16.47 4.69
C TYR A 30 -0.80 15.54 3.64
N THR A 31 -1.94 15.87 3.03
CA THR A 31 -2.54 15.02 1.99
C THR A 31 -1.59 14.80 0.82
N ARG A 32 -0.87 15.86 0.40
CA ARG A 32 0.11 15.79 -0.69
C ARG A 32 1.36 14.98 -0.32
N LEU A 33 1.87 15.13 0.91
CA LEU A 33 3.01 14.35 1.39
C LEU A 33 2.65 12.88 1.67
N SER A 34 1.39 12.58 1.97
CA SER A 34 0.88 11.21 2.18
C SER A 34 0.71 10.40 0.89
N GLY A 35 1.06 10.93 -0.29
CA GLY A 35 0.92 10.26 -1.59
C GLY A 35 1.39 8.78 -1.62
N PRO A 36 2.58 8.45 -1.09
CA PRO A 36 3.03 7.06 -1.01
C PRO A 36 2.13 6.16 -0.15
N GLY A 37 1.59 6.70 0.95
CA GLY A 37 0.66 6.00 1.83
C GLY A 37 -0.69 5.73 1.16
N TRP A 38 -1.20 6.67 0.36
CA TRP A 38 -2.42 6.45 -0.44
C TRP A 38 -2.24 5.33 -1.46
N LEU A 39 -1.12 5.32 -2.18
CA LEU A 39 -0.81 4.26 -3.14
C LEU A 39 -0.68 2.89 -2.45
N GLN A 40 -0.05 2.86 -1.28
CA GLN A 40 0.10 1.65 -0.49
C GLN A 40 -1.23 1.14 0.08
N SER A 41 -2.15 2.03 0.48
CA SER A 41 -3.49 1.63 0.89
C SER A 41 -4.34 1.15 -0.28
N ALA A 42 -4.14 1.71 -1.48
CA ALA A 42 -4.83 1.24 -2.68
C ALA A 42 -4.38 -0.16 -3.11
N ILE A 43 -3.08 -0.48 -2.99
CA ILE A 43 -2.58 -1.81 -3.41
C ILE A 43 -2.98 -2.94 -2.45
N THR A 44 -3.29 -2.64 -1.18
CA THR A 44 -3.75 -3.63 -0.20
C THR A 44 -5.23 -4.00 -0.36
N LEU A 45 -6.04 -3.09 -0.91
CA LEU A 45 -7.41 -3.35 -1.34
C LEU A 45 -7.42 -3.89 -2.78
N GLY A 46 -7.74 -5.16 -2.95
CA GLY A 46 -8.12 -5.65 -4.28
C GLY A 46 -8.62 -7.09 -4.29
N GLY A 47 -8.48 -7.76 -5.44
CA GLY A 47 -9.21 -9.00 -5.74
C GLY A 47 -9.08 -10.10 -4.70
N GLY A 48 -7.87 -10.31 -4.17
CA GLY A 48 -7.62 -11.33 -3.13
C GLY A 48 -8.34 -11.02 -1.80
N SER A 49 -8.22 -9.77 -1.31
CA SER A 49 -8.89 -9.32 -0.09
C SER A 49 -10.42 -9.32 -0.23
N LEU A 50 -10.94 -8.96 -1.40
CA LEU A 50 -12.37 -9.02 -1.71
C LEU A 50 -12.88 -10.47 -1.72
N ALA A 51 -12.20 -11.37 -2.44
CA ALA A 51 -12.59 -12.77 -2.53
C ALA A 51 -12.52 -13.45 -1.15
N GLY A 52 -11.45 -13.20 -0.39
CA GLY A 52 -11.30 -13.72 0.98
C GLY A 52 -12.38 -13.21 1.93
N GLY A 53 -12.68 -11.91 1.89
CA GLY A 53 -13.75 -11.31 2.69
C GLY A 53 -15.14 -11.86 2.35
N LEU A 54 -15.45 -11.98 1.06
CA LEU A 54 -16.73 -12.54 0.61
C LEU A 54 -16.85 -14.03 1.00
N TYR A 55 -15.79 -14.81 0.82
CA TYR A 55 -15.77 -16.23 1.18
C TYR A 55 -15.96 -16.43 2.68
N LEU A 56 -15.28 -15.64 3.52
CA LEU A 56 -15.48 -15.65 4.96
C LEU A 56 -16.89 -15.22 5.36
N GLY A 57 -17.49 -14.26 4.64
CA GLY A 57 -18.88 -13.85 4.86
C GLY A 57 -19.89 -14.94 4.50
N VAL A 58 -19.65 -15.70 3.42
CA VAL A 58 -20.48 -16.84 3.02
C VAL A 58 -20.42 -17.97 4.04
N LEU A 59 -19.22 -18.26 4.58
CA LEU A 59 -19.05 -19.36 5.54
C LEU A 59 -19.41 -19.00 6.99
N GLY A 60 -19.01 -17.82 7.45
CA GLY A 60 -19.09 -17.40 8.85
C GLY A 60 -20.19 -16.38 9.13
N GLY A 61 -20.95 -15.96 8.11
CA GLY A 61 -21.92 -14.88 8.22
C GLY A 61 -21.30 -13.61 8.80
N TYR A 62 -22.03 -12.95 9.69
CA TYR A 62 -21.54 -11.77 10.40
C TYR A 62 -20.59 -12.09 11.57
N GLY A 63 -20.46 -13.36 11.96
CA GLY A 63 -19.69 -13.78 13.13
C GLY A 63 -18.18 -13.51 13.01
N LEU A 64 -17.67 -13.41 11.78
CA LEU A 64 -16.26 -13.13 11.50
C LEU A 64 -15.99 -11.68 11.07
N MET A 65 -16.99 -10.80 11.07
CA MET A 65 -16.79 -9.40 10.65
C MET A 65 -15.75 -8.66 11.49
N TRP A 66 -15.59 -9.00 12.77
CA TRP A 66 -14.60 -8.39 13.67
C TRP A 66 -13.15 -8.69 13.29
N LEU A 67 -12.91 -9.77 12.52
CA LEU A 67 -11.57 -10.13 12.04
C LEU A 67 -11.02 -9.07 11.07
N GLN A 68 -11.91 -8.44 10.30
CA GLN A 68 -11.54 -7.42 9.32
C GLN A 68 -10.94 -6.16 9.95
N PRO A 69 -11.57 -5.47 10.93
CA PRO A 69 -10.95 -4.35 11.61
C PRO A 69 -9.68 -4.75 12.39
N LEU A 70 -9.62 -5.95 12.96
CA LEU A 70 -8.38 -6.45 13.57
C LEU A 70 -7.24 -6.52 12.54
N ALA A 71 -7.50 -7.14 11.38
CA ALA A 71 -6.52 -7.25 10.30
C ALA A 71 -6.07 -5.87 9.80
N MET A 72 -6.98 -4.89 9.73
CA MET A 72 -6.65 -3.51 9.37
C MET A 72 -5.73 -2.85 10.40
N ILE A 73 -5.98 -3.04 11.70
CA ILE A 73 -5.10 -2.51 12.76
C ILE A 73 -3.69 -3.09 12.63
N LEU A 74 -3.58 -4.41 12.48
CA LEU A 74 -2.29 -5.08 12.30
C LEU A 74 -1.55 -4.57 11.06
N CYS A 75 -2.27 -4.37 9.96
CA CYS A 75 -1.73 -3.82 8.74
C CYS A 75 -1.19 -2.39 8.96
N VAL A 76 -1.95 -1.51 9.62
CA VAL A 76 -1.50 -0.13 9.92
C VAL A 76 -0.23 -0.13 10.78
N ILE A 77 -0.13 -1.00 11.79
CA ILE A 77 1.06 -1.13 12.63
C ILE A 77 2.27 -1.57 11.79
N MET A 78 2.11 -2.61 10.98
CA MET A 78 3.17 -3.13 10.11
C MET A 78 3.65 -2.07 9.11
N LEU A 79 2.73 -1.36 8.45
CA LEU A 79 3.06 -0.31 7.49
C LEU A 79 3.74 0.89 8.15
N SER A 80 3.34 1.24 9.38
CA SER A 80 3.99 2.29 10.17
C SER A 80 5.43 1.90 10.53
N ALA A 81 5.67 0.63 10.88
CA ALA A 81 7.01 0.12 11.19
C ALA A 81 7.94 0.18 9.95
N ILE A 82 7.45 -0.19 8.77
CA ILE A 82 8.23 -0.11 7.52
C ILE A 82 8.57 1.34 7.17
N GLY A 83 7.59 2.25 7.32
CA GLY A 83 7.81 3.69 7.15
C GLY A 83 8.87 4.23 8.11
N TYR A 84 8.80 3.83 9.39
CA TYR A 84 9.78 4.19 10.40
C TYR A 84 11.18 3.70 10.05
N VAL A 85 11.34 2.42 9.69
CA VAL A 85 12.65 1.86 9.30
C VAL A 85 13.24 2.64 8.13
N THR A 86 12.45 2.94 7.11
CA THR A 86 12.93 3.66 5.91
C THR A 86 13.31 5.11 6.22
N LEU A 87 12.53 5.79 7.06
CA LEU A 87 12.78 7.18 7.45
C LEU A 87 13.94 7.32 8.44
N SER A 88 14.07 6.39 9.39
CA SER A 88 15.06 6.45 10.46
C SER A 88 16.43 5.92 10.06
N THR A 89 16.51 4.87 9.25
CA THR A 89 17.80 4.31 8.83
C THR A 89 18.39 5.05 7.63
N GLN A 90 17.56 5.73 6.81
CA GLN A 90 17.97 6.33 5.53
C GLN A 90 18.66 5.33 4.57
N GLU A 91 18.60 4.03 4.88
CA GLU A 91 19.18 2.96 4.08
C GLU A 91 18.08 2.22 3.33
N ARG A 92 18.42 1.71 2.14
CA ARG A 92 17.49 0.85 1.41
C ARG A 92 17.32 -0.46 2.17
N PRO A 93 16.08 -0.93 2.43
CA PRO A 93 15.83 -2.16 3.20
C PRO A 93 16.64 -3.36 2.73
N PHE A 94 16.77 -3.55 1.41
CA PHE A 94 17.59 -4.61 0.83
C PHE A 94 19.08 -4.52 1.21
N ARG A 95 19.64 -3.31 1.20
CA ARG A 95 21.05 -3.09 1.58
C ARG A 95 21.24 -3.33 3.08
N ALA A 96 20.30 -2.86 3.90
CA ALA A 96 20.33 -3.06 5.33
C ALA A 96 20.29 -4.55 5.70
N ILE A 97 19.43 -5.34 5.05
CA ILE A 97 19.34 -6.80 5.26
C ILE A 97 20.65 -7.50 4.86
N ASN A 98 21.21 -7.16 3.70
CA ASN A 98 22.47 -7.76 3.23
C ASN A 98 23.65 -7.46 4.16
N GLN A 99 23.68 -6.27 4.78
CA GLN A 99 24.78 -5.84 5.64
C GLN A 99 24.65 -6.33 7.08
N HIS A 100 23.44 -6.33 7.65
CA HIS A 100 23.23 -6.59 9.08
C HIS A 100 22.75 -8.02 9.39
N ILE A 101 22.27 -8.78 8.40
CA ILE A 101 21.74 -10.13 8.60
C ILE A 101 22.56 -11.14 7.79
N SER A 102 22.28 -11.25 6.49
CA SER A 102 23.07 -12.05 5.55
C SER A 102 22.69 -11.74 4.11
N PRO A 103 23.64 -11.83 3.16
CA PRO A 103 23.36 -11.60 1.74
C PRO A 103 22.41 -12.66 1.16
N VAL A 104 22.46 -13.91 1.64
CA VAL A 104 21.56 -14.97 1.18
C VAL A 104 20.11 -14.66 1.56
N LEU A 105 19.88 -14.16 2.78
CA LEU A 105 18.53 -13.79 3.23
C LEU A 105 18.00 -12.57 2.47
N GLY A 106 18.84 -11.58 2.15
CA GLY A 106 18.39 -10.43 1.37
C GLY A 106 18.02 -10.78 -0.08
N TRP A 107 18.83 -11.59 -0.77
CA TRP A 107 18.50 -12.09 -2.11
C TRP A 107 17.30 -13.04 -2.09
N GLY A 108 17.19 -13.91 -1.08
CA GLY A 108 16.02 -14.77 -0.87
C GLY A 108 14.74 -13.95 -0.68
N TRP A 109 14.79 -12.90 0.15
CA TRP A 109 13.67 -11.98 0.34
C TRP A 109 13.30 -11.24 -0.95
N ALA A 110 14.27 -10.81 -1.75
CA ALA A 110 14.01 -10.15 -3.03
C ALA A 110 13.28 -11.08 -4.02
N ILE A 111 13.72 -12.33 -4.15
CA ILE A 111 13.08 -13.34 -5.01
C ILE A 111 11.67 -13.66 -4.49
N ALA A 112 11.52 -13.88 -3.19
CA ALA A 112 10.22 -14.14 -2.57
C ALA A 112 9.25 -12.98 -2.80
N SER A 113 9.71 -11.73 -2.68
CA SER A 113 8.91 -10.53 -2.92
C SER A 113 8.48 -10.42 -4.39
N LEU A 114 9.36 -10.75 -5.33
CA LEU A 114 9.05 -10.81 -6.76
C LEU A 114 7.97 -11.86 -7.04
N MET A 115 8.13 -13.08 -6.51
CA MET A 115 7.14 -14.15 -6.68
C MET A 115 5.78 -13.77 -6.08
N ALA A 116 5.79 -13.19 -4.86
CA ALA A 116 4.57 -12.70 -4.23
C ALA A 116 3.88 -11.63 -5.09
N ASN A 117 4.64 -10.74 -5.73
CA ASN A 117 4.09 -9.73 -6.62
C ASN A 117 3.43 -10.35 -7.86
N LEU A 118 4.05 -11.36 -8.49
CA LEU A 118 3.47 -12.08 -9.61
C LEU A 118 2.13 -12.74 -9.24
N VAL A 119 2.08 -13.37 -8.06
CA VAL A 119 0.84 -13.97 -7.54
C VAL A 119 -0.21 -12.90 -7.24
N TRP A 120 0.21 -11.76 -6.69
CA TRP A 120 -0.68 -10.65 -6.34
C TRP A 120 -1.33 -9.99 -7.57
N CYS A 121 -0.64 -9.95 -8.71
CA CYS A 121 -1.18 -9.36 -9.93
C CYS A 121 -2.35 -10.16 -10.53
N MET A 122 -2.36 -11.49 -10.39
CA MET A 122 -3.35 -12.35 -11.04
C MET A 122 -4.80 -12.02 -10.65
N PRO A 123 -5.17 -11.93 -9.35
CA PRO A 123 -6.53 -11.54 -8.94
C PRO A 123 -6.90 -10.11 -9.35
N GLN A 124 -5.93 -9.19 -9.45
CA GLN A 124 -6.19 -7.79 -9.80
C GLN A 124 -6.59 -7.66 -11.28
N PHE A 125 -5.91 -8.39 -12.17
CA PHE A 125 -6.30 -8.45 -13.58
C PHE A 125 -7.67 -9.12 -13.77
N ALA A 126 -7.93 -10.21 -13.05
CA ALA A 126 -9.25 -10.85 -13.08
C ALA A 126 -10.36 -9.91 -12.58
N LEU A 127 -10.13 -9.18 -11.48
CA LEU A 127 -11.07 -8.21 -10.95
C LEU A 127 -11.29 -7.03 -11.91
N GLY A 128 -10.22 -6.46 -12.47
CA GLY A 128 -10.31 -5.34 -13.40
C GLY A 128 -11.07 -5.70 -14.69
N THR A 129 -10.79 -6.88 -15.24
CA THR A 129 -11.53 -7.38 -16.41
C THR A 129 -12.99 -7.65 -16.08
N ALA A 130 -13.30 -8.27 -14.94
CA ALA A 130 -14.68 -8.47 -14.50
C ALA A 130 -15.43 -7.14 -14.28
N ALA A 131 -14.79 -6.15 -13.64
CA ALA A 131 -15.39 -4.83 -13.44
C ALA A 131 -15.73 -4.14 -14.76
N LEU A 132 -14.84 -4.20 -15.74
CA LEU A 132 -15.08 -3.65 -17.08
C LEU A 132 -16.22 -4.37 -17.81
N ARG A 133 -16.21 -5.71 -17.80
CA ARG A 133 -17.16 -6.53 -18.55
C ARG A 133 -18.56 -6.58 -17.92
N GLN A 134 -18.66 -6.50 -16.61
CA GLN A 134 -19.91 -6.73 -15.88
C GLN A 134 -20.55 -5.43 -15.36
N ASN A 135 -19.76 -4.37 -15.14
CA ASN A 135 -20.26 -3.16 -14.46
C ASN A 135 -20.08 -1.89 -15.30
N LEU A 136 -18.87 -1.64 -15.82
CA LEU A 136 -18.54 -0.33 -16.41
C LEU A 136 -18.90 -0.21 -17.89
N ALA A 137 -18.71 -1.25 -18.69
CA ALA A 137 -18.95 -1.21 -20.13
C ALA A 137 -19.38 -2.59 -20.68
N PRO A 138 -20.51 -3.15 -20.20
CA PRO A 138 -20.99 -4.46 -20.61
C PRO A 138 -21.31 -4.56 -22.11
N GLY A 139 -21.83 -3.49 -22.73
CA GLY A 139 -22.11 -3.46 -24.17
C GLY A 139 -20.90 -3.30 -25.09
N VAL A 140 -19.69 -3.08 -24.56
CA VAL A 140 -18.45 -2.97 -25.36
C VAL A 140 -17.48 -4.13 -25.08
N PHE A 141 -17.40 -4.56 -23.82
CA PHE A 141 -16.45 -5.60 -23.39
C PHE A 141 -17.11 -6.86 -22.83
N GLY A 142 -18.42 -6.82 -22.56
CA GLY A 142 -19.18 -7.92 -21.97
C GLY A 142 -19.88 -8.81 -23.01
N PRO A 143 -20.65 -9.82 -22.56
CA PRO A 143 -21.36 -10.75 -23.43
C PRO A 143 -22.43 -10.09 -24.31
N GLU A 144 -22.93 -8.92 -23.91
CA GLU A 144 -23.94 -8.11 -24.63
C GLU A 144 -23.35 -7.30 -25.79
N ALA A 145 -22.02 -7.31 -25.97
CA ALA A 145 -21.33 -6.67 -27.10
C ALA A 145 -21.35 -7.55 -28.38
N MET A 146 -21.82 -8.79 -28.28
CA MET A 146 -22.09 -9.71 -29.39
C MET A 146 -23.59 -9.79 -29.66
#